data_AF-A0A4Y9MFV3-F1
#
_entry.id   AF-A0A4Y9MFV3-F1
#
_cell.length_a   1.000
_cell.length_b   1.000
_cell.length_c   1.000
_cell.angle_alpha   90.00
_cell.angle_beta   90.00
_cell.angle_gamma   90.00
#
_symmetry.space_group_name_H-M   'P 1'
#
loop_
_entity.id
_entity.type
_entity.pdbx_description
1 polymer ?
#
loop_
_entity_poly.entity_id
_entity_poly.type
_entity_poly.pdbx_seq_one_letter_code
_entity_poly.pdbx_strand_id
1 'polypeptide(L)'
;HVRTAAADGPPGADRAAVLVAQLERSTIGDAAAVERVLREDVLGPEHPAVALVDEDVRDAAADVLADASVGSWAAAVLPPLVHRQLTGPFGVATATGVPTVPELDLGPATGELSELLTGLRTLDGAGRARWLAAVDAGRAERRPWATAMHEASWAAHVSGRTRTLATAQLLAVRAFVDAGFDTTAAALGAWNAVAGCVQGIVMGDLLGADALAVLFASSAYRPTPQPRDVPDLR
;
A
#
# COMPACT_ATOMS: atom_id res chain seq x y z
N HIS A 1 35.98 3.87 -31.24
CA HIS A 1 36.00 2.39 -31.37
C HIS A 1 35.98 1.75 -29.99
N VAL A 2 34.80 1.38 -29.49
CA VAL A 2 34.66 0.44 -28.36
C VAL A 2 33.43 -0.45 -28.63
N ARG A 3 33.69 -1.61 -29.23
CA ARG A 3 33.00 -2.89 -29.06
C ARG A 3 34.06 -3.77 -28.37
N THR A 4 33.84 -4.61 -27.37
CA THR A 4 32.72 -5.48 -26.94
C THR A 4 33.13 -5.93 -25.51
N ALA A 5 32.26 -6.19 -24.55
CA ALA A 5 31.47 -7.41 -24.47
C ALA A 5 30.42 -7.27 -23.36
N ALA A 6 29.15 -7.44 -23.73
CA ALA A 6 28.08 -7.78 -22.79
C ALA A 6 27.41 -9.03 -23.36
N ALA A 7 27.78 -10.16 -22.77
CA ALA A 7 27.18 -11.48 -22.88
C ALA A 7 27.06 -11.92 -21.40
N ASP A 8 25.96 -12.41 -20.84
CA ASP A 8 24.78 -13.07 -21.40
C ASP A 8 23.57 -12.79 -20.50
N GLY A 9 22.46 -12.36 -21.09
CA GLY A 9 21.15 -12.29 -20.43
C GLY A 9 20.05 -12.41 -21.48
N PRO A 10 18.92 -13.07 -21.18
CA PRO A 10 17.86 -13.24 -22.18
C PRO A 10 17.38 -11.87 -22.69
N PRO A 11 17.09 -11.73 -24.00
CA PRO A 11 16.66 -10.46 -24.58
C PRO A 11 15.36 -9.99 -23.91
N GLY A 12 15.46 -8.94 -23.09
CA GLY A 12 14.38 -8.42 -22.25
C GLY A 12 14.74 -8.25 -20.77
N ALA A 13 15.74 -8.97 -20.25
CA ALA A 13 16.22 -8.81 -18.88
C ALA A 13 16.78 -7.40 -18.63
N ASP A 14 17.52 -6.86 -19.59
CA ASP A 14 18.10 -5.51 -19.53
C ASP A 14 17.00 -4.43 -19.53
N ARG A 15 15.94 -4.61 -20.34
CA ARG A 15 14.78 -3.69 -20.35
C ARG A 15 13.97 -3.77 -19.05
N ALA A 16 13.78 -4.97 -18.51
CA ALA A 16 13.10 -5.15 -17.22
C ALA A 16 13.88 -4.51 -16.07
N ALA A 17 15.21 -4.68 -16.04
CA ALA A 17 16.07 -4.03 -15.07
C ALA A 17 16.02 -2.50 -15.17
N VAL A 18 16.01 -1.94 -16.38
CA VAL A 18 15.85 -0.50 -16.60
C VAL A 18 14.48 0.01 -16.10
N LEU A 19 13.40 -0.74 -16.34
CA LEU A 19 12.07 -0.38 -15.84
C LEU A 19 11.97 -0.46 -14.32
N VAL A 20 12.57 -1.48 -13.69
CA VAL A 20 12.66 -1.58 -12.22
C VAL A 20 13.41 -0.39 -11.64
N ALA A 21 14.59 -0.06 -12.20
CA ALA A 21 15.37 1.10 -11.77
C ALA A 21 14.67 2.46 -12.03
N GLN A 22 13.71 2.50 -12.96
CA GLN A 22 12.85 3.67 -13.15
C GLN A 22 11.73 3.70 -12.12
N LEU A 23 11.07 2.57 -11.84
CA LEU A 23 10.01 2.47 -10.83
C LEU A 23 10.53 2.78 -9.42
N GLU A 24 11.75 2.34 -9.09
CA GLU A 24 12.43 2.69 -7.83
C GLU A 24 12.59 4.20 -7.62
N ARG A 25 12.60 4.98 -8.71
CA ARG A 25 12.80 6.44 -8.71
C ARG A 25 11.59 7.22 -9.19
N SER A 26 10.53 6.53 -9.61
CA SER A 26 9.34 7.15 -10.19
C SER A 26 8.47 7.69 -9.07
N THR A 27 8.10 8.96 -9.18
CA THR A 27 7.15 9.61 -8.28
C THR A 27 5.80 9.71 -8.97
N ILE A 28 4.79 9.01 -8.45
CA ILE A 28 3.40 9.19 -8.89
C ILE A 28 2.79 10.27 -7.98
N GLY A 29 2.53 11.46 -8.52
CA GLY A 29 1.96 12.60 -7.81
C GLY A 29 2.97 13.72 -7.50
N ASP A 30 2.46 14.82 -6.96
CA ASP A 30 3.22 15.99 -6.52
C ASP A 30 2.82 16.43 -5.10
N ALA A 31 3.55 17.40 -4.54
CA ALA A 31 3.30 17.91 -3.19
C ALA A 31 1.89 18.49 -3.03
N ALA A 32 1.36 19.16 -4.06
CA ALA A 32 0.01 19.73 -4.04
C ALA A 32 -1.06 18.64 -3.97
N ALA A 33 -0.87 17.52 -4.66
CA ALA A 33 -1.77 16.38 -4.59
C ALA A 33 -1.80 15.77 -3.18
N VAL A 34 -0.64 15.64 -2.51
CA VAL A 34 -0.54 15.14 -1.14
C VAL A 34 -1.26 16.08 -0.16
N GLU A 35 -1.00 17.38 -0.28
CA GLU A 35 -1.67 18.39 0.56
C GLU A 35 -3.18 18.33 0.40
N ARG A 36 -3.67 18.28 -0.84
CA ARG A 36 -5.11 18.18 -1.13
C ARG A 36 -5.73 16.93 -0.49
N VAL A 37 -5.10 15.77 -0.63
CA VAL A 37 -5.58 14.51 0.00
C VAL A 37 -5.65 14.65 1.52
N LEU A 38 -4.64 15.27 2.16
CA LEU A 38 -4.65 15.44 3.60
C LEU A 38 -5.76 16.39 4.06
N ARG A 39 -5.97 17.51 3.37
CA ARG A 39 -6.99 18.51 3.73
C ARG A 39 -8.40 18.05 3.43
N GLU A 40 -8.64 17.46 2.27
CA GLU A 40 -9.99 17.16 1.76
C GLU A 40 -10.43 15.73 2.10
N ASP A 41 -9.53 14.75 1.96
CA ASP A 41 -9.89 13.34 2.05
C ASP A 41 -9.67 12.77 3.46
N VAL A 42 -8.56 13.16 4.13
CA VAL A 42 -8.17 12.67 5.46
C VAL A 42 -8.77 13.53 6.58
N LEU A 43 -8.46 14.83 6.60
CA LEU A 43 -8.93 15.77 7.63
C LEU A 43 -10.17 16.55 7.22
N GLY A 44 -10.75 16.23 6.06
CA GLY A 44 -11.87 16.98 5.51
C GLY A 44 -13.18 16.85 6.29
N PRO A 45 -14.28 17.37 5.73
CA PRO A 45 -15.57 17.47 6.42
C PRO A 45 -16.18 16.14 6.87
N GLU A 46 -15.75 15.03 6.27
CA GLU A 46 -16.23 13.69 6.62
C GLU A 46 -15.42 13.03 7.74
N HIS A 47 -14.35 13.68 8.24
CA HIS A 47 -13.56 13.14 9.33
C HIS A 47 -14.39 13.13 10.64
N PRO A 48 -14.47 11.99 11.38
CA PRO A 48 -15.33 11.89 12.56
C PRO A 48 -15.05 12.92 13.65
N ALA A 49 -13.81 13.39 13.75
CA ALA A 49 -13.41 14.39 14.73
C ALA A 49 -13.52 15.84 14.23
N VAL A 50 -14.01 16.10 13.01
CA VAL A 50 -14.00 17.46 12.42
C VAL A 50 -14.81 18.45 13.25
N ALA A 51 -15.88 18.01 13.90
CA ALA A 51 -16.74 18.85 14.76
C ALA A 51 -16.15 19.05 16.18
N LEU A 52 -15.03 18.40 16.51
CA LEU A 52 -14.42 18.43 17.84
C LEU A 52 -13.22 19.38 17.93
N VAL A 53 -12.81 19.98 16.81
CA VAL A 53 -11.65 20.86 16.70
C VAL A 53 -12.01 22.09 15.88
N ASP A 54 -11.44 23.23 16.27
CA ASP A 54 -11.57 24.48 15.52
C ASP A 54 -10.94 24.34 14.12
N GLU A 55 -11.49 25.07 13.15
CA GLU A 55 -11.02 25.07 11.76
C GLU A 55 -9.52 25.43 11.67
N ASP A 56 -9.08 26.46 12.40
CA ASP A 56 -7.67 26.87 12.42
C ASP A 56 -6.74 25.75 12.93
N VAL A 57 -7.19 24.94 13.89
CA VAL A 57 -6.41 23.82 14.44
C VAL A 57 -6.32 22.69 13.43
N ARG A 58 -7.42 22.39 12.74
CA ARG A 58 -7.46 21.38 11.68
C ARG A 58 -6.57 21.76 10.50
N ASP A 59 -6.59 23.03 10.10
CA ASP A 59 -5.77 23.53 9.00
C ASP A 59 -4.29 23.48 9.36
N ALA A 60 -3.92 23.88 10.58
CA ALA A 60 -2.54 23.74 11.07
C ALA A 60 -2.09 22.27 11.18
N ALA A 61 -3.00 21.36 11.56
CA ALA A 61 -2.69 19.93 11.57
C ALA A 61 -2.46 19.39 10.15
N ALA A 62 -3.24 19.84 9.16
CA ALA A 62 -3.02 19.48 7.77
C ALA A 62 -1.67 19.99 7.24
N ASP A 63 -1.26 21.21 7.59
CA ASP A 63 0.06 21.76 7.24
C ASP A 63 1.18 20.87 7.78
N VAL A 64 1.13 20.53 9.07
CA VAL A 64 2.13 19.69 9.73
C VAL A 64 2.23 18.31 9.09
N LEU A 65 1.10 17.70 8.74
CA LEU A 65 1.08 16.39 8.08
C LEU A 65 1.57 16.47 6.63
N ALA A 66 1.23 17.53 5.90
CA ALA A 66 1.65 17.73 4.52
C ALA A 66 3.16 17.97 4.45
N ASP A 67 3.68 18.87 5.28
CA ASP A 67 5.11 19.16 5.39
C ASP A 67 5.90 17.91 5.78
N ALA A 68 5.45 17.15 6.78
CA ALA A 68 6.11 15.92 7.18
C ALA A 68 6.11 14.87 6.06
N SER A 69 5.00 14.75 5.32
CA SER A 69 4.86 13.81 4.20
C SER A 69 5.77 14.19 3.02
N VAL A 70 5.75 15.46 2.62
CA VAL A 70 6.60 16.01 1.54
C VAL A 70 8.07 15.97 1.93
N GLY A 71 8.39 16.35 3.18
CA GLY A 71 9.74 16.30 3.73
C GLY A 71 10.31 14.88 3.71
N SER A 72 9.51 13.89 4.12
CA SER A 72 9.90 12.48 4.06
C SER A 72 10.05 11.97 2.61
N TRP A 73 9.12 12.35 1.73
CA TRP A 73 9.14 11.96 0.31
C TRP A 73 10.36 12.53 -0.44
N ALA A 74 10.72 13.78 -0.17
CA ALA A 74 11.85 14.46 -0.82
C ALA A 74 13.16 14.39 -0.03
N ALA A 75 13.24 13.54 1.00
CA ALA A 75 14.38 13.49 1.93
C ALA A 75 15.75 13.32 1.24
N ALA A 76 15.80 12.59 0.13
CA ALA A 76 17.05 12.35 -0.62
C ALA A 76 17.58 13.59 -1.38
N VAL A 77 16.74 14.60 -1.61
CA VAL A 77 17.08 15.78 -2.43
C VAL A 77 17.00 17.10 -1.64
N LEU A 78 16.39 17.09 -0.46
CA LEU A 78 16.26 18.28 0.37
C LEU A 78 17.55 18.59 1.15
N PRO A 79 17.94 19.88 1.26
CA PRO A 79 18.97 20.27 2.21
C PRO A 79 18.60 19.84 3.64
N PRO A 80 19.57 19.41 4.48
CA PRO A 80 19.27 18.88 5.81
C PRO A 80 18.45 19.82 6.70
N LEU A 81 18.69 21.13 6.59
CA LEU A 81 17.93 22.13 7.35
C LEU A 81 16.46 22.18 6.90
N VAL A 82 16.20 22.13 5.59
CA VAL A 82 14.84 22.16 5.03
C VAL A 82 14.10 20.89 5.41
N HIS A 83 14.75 19.72 5.30
CA HIS A 83 14.18 18.45 5.74
C HIS A 83 13.78 18.49 7.23
N ARG A 84 14.65 19.04 8.09
CA ARG A 84 14.37 19.18 9.52
C ARG A 84 13.24 20.18 9.79
N GLN A 85 13.13 21.26 9.02
CA GLN A 85 12.05 22.23 9.15
C GLN A 85 10.69 21.61 8.82
N LEU A 86 10.62 20.84 7.72
CA LEU A 86 9.38 20.18 7.28
C LEU A 86 8.96 19.04 8.21
N THR A 87 9.90 18.22 8.69
CA THR A 87 9.59 17.03 9.50
C THR A 87 9.56 17.29 11.01
N GLY A 88 10.15 18.39 11.47
CA GLY A 88 10.33 18.73 12.87
C GLY A 88 9.02 18.85 13.66
N PRO A 89 8.02 19.63 13.22
CA PRO A 89 6.75 19.78 13.92
C PRO A 89 6.02 18.45 14.16
N PHE A 90 5.98 17.57 13.14
CA PHE A 90 5.42 16.24 13.27
C PHE A 90 6.23 15.36 14.25
N GLY A 91 7.56 15.46 14.20
CA GLY A 91 8.44 14.80 15.17
C GLY A 91 8.17 15.20 16.61
N VAL A 92 7.90 16.50 16.87
CA VAL A 92 7.50 16.97 18.20
C VAL A 92 6.13 16.42 18.59
N ALA A 93 5.13 16.52 17.72
CA ALA A 93 3.78 16.05 17.99
C ALA A 93 3.75 14.55 18.36
N THR A 94 4.48 13.72 17.61
CA THR A 94 4.60 12.29 17.87
C THR A 94 5.33 12.00 19.19
N ALA A 95 6.39 12.74 19.51
CA ALA A 95 7.13 12.61 20.77
C ALA A 95 6.32 13.03 22.00
N THR A 96 5.39 13.98 21.87
CA THR A 96 4.49 14.43 22.95
C THR A 96 3.31 13.49 23.22
N GLY A 97 3.19 12.41 22.44
CA GLY A 97 2.14 11.41 22.59
C GLY A 97 1.02 11.61 21.58
N VAL A 98 1.18 11.02 20.40
CA VAL A 98 0.03 10.66 19.56
C VAL A 98 -0.53 9.35 20.14
N PRO A 99 -1.83 9.26 20.46
CA PRO A 99 -2.43 8.01 20.92
C PRO A 99 -2.05 6.86 19.98
N THR A 100 -1.87 5.67 20.55
CA THR A 100 -1.70 4.44 19.76
C THR A 100 -2.79 4.36 18.70
N VAL A 101 -2.43 3.90 17.49
CA VAL A 101 -3.39 3.71 16.38
C VAL A 101 -4.62 3.00 16.96
N PRO A 102 -5.80 3.65 16.96
CA PRO A 102 -7.00 3.03 17.48
C PRO A 102 -7.24 1.72 16.72
N GLU A 103 -7.96 0.78 17.34
CA GLU A 103 -8.45 -0.37 16.60
C GLU A 103 -9.35 0.16 15.47
N LEU A 104 -8.85 0.06 14.23
CA LEU A 104 -9.54 0.57 13.06
C LEU A 104 -10.57 -0.48 12.66
N ASP A 105 -11.85 -0.13 12.78
CA ASP A 105 -12.93 -0.93 12.20
C ASP A 105 -12.89 -0.78 10.67
N LEU A 106 -12.39 -1.81 10.00
CA LEU A 106 -12.34 -1.91 8.55
C LEU A 106 -13.54 -2.72 8.02
N GLY A 107 -14.57 -2.87 8.84
CA GLY A 107 -15.78 -3.63 8.54
C GLY A 107 -15.55 -5.14 8.62
N PRO A 108 -16.32 -5.93 7.86
CA PRO A 108 -16.29 -7.40 7.92
C PRO A 108 -14.91 -8.03 7.63
N ALA A 109 -14.05 -7.33 6.89
CA ALA A 109 -12.72 -7.78 6.52
C ALA A 109 -11.65 -7.61 7.61
N THR A 110 -11.98 -6.97 8.74
CA THR A 110 -11.00 -6.57 9.78
C THR A 110 -10.19 -7.75 10.31
N GLY A 111 -10.82 -8.90 10.57
CA GLY A 111 -10.14 -10.08 11.10
C GLY A 111 -9.10 -10.65 10.14
N GLU A 112 -9.54 -11.01 8.93
CA GLU A 112 -8.67 -11.61 7.90
C GLU A 112 -7.55 -10.65 7.46
N LEU A 113 -7.84 -9.35 7.35
CA LEU A 113 -6.82 -8.34 7.05
C LEU A 113 -5.81 -8.21 8.20
N SER A 114 -6.26 -8.23 9.46
CA SER A 114 -5.37 -8.17 10.62
C SER A 114 -4.43 -9.39 10.69
N GLU A 115 -4.93 -10.58 10.32
CA GLU A 115 -4.13 -11.79 10.20
C GLU A 115 -3.07 -11.65 9.09
N LEU A 116 -3.45 -11.18 7.89
CA LEU A 116 -2.50 -10.93 6.80
C LEU A 116 -1.40 -9.95 7.24
N LEU A 117 -1.79 -8.80 7.80
CA LEU A 117 -0.85 -7.76 8.22
C LEU A 117 0.08 -8.23 9.34
N THR A 118 -0.42 -9.02 10.29
CA THR A 118 0.39 -9.63 11.35
C THR A 118 1.34 -10.68 10.80
N GLY A 119 0.86 -11.51 9.87
CA GLY A 119 1.69 -12.49 9.16
C GLY A 119 2.84 -11.83 8.39
N LEU A 120 2.57 -10.72 7.71
CA LEU A 120 3.61 -9.93 7.03
C LEU A 120 4.65 -9.39 8.01
N ARG A 121 4.22 -8.72 9.09
CA ARG A 121 5.13 -8.13 10.10
C ARG A 121 6.05 -9.16 10.77
N THR A 122 5.59 -10.41 10.87
CA THR A 122 6.34 -11.49 11.53
C THR A 122 7.17 -12.35 10.58
N LEU A 123 7.27 -11.97 9.30
CA LEU A 123 8.13 -12.67 8.34
C LEU A 123 9.60 -12.57 8.74
N ASP A 124 10.25 -13.72 8.88
CA ASP A 124 11.69 -13.84 8.93
C ASP A 124 12.31 -13.77 7.51
N GLY A 125 13.64 -13.84 7.43
CA GLY A 125 14.35 -13.81 6.14
C GLY A 125 13.92 -14.94 5.19
N ALA A 126 13.65 -16.12 5.73
CA ALA A 126 13.17 -17.26 4.94
C ALA A 126 11.74 -17.03 4.43
N GLY A 127 10.86 -16.45 5.26
CA GLY A 127 9.50 -16.06 4.91
C GLY A 127 9.48 -15.02 3.79
N ARG A 128 10.31 -13.98 3.89
CA ARG A 128 10.49 -13.01 2.80
C ARG A 128 10.98 -13.65 1.51
N ALA A 129 11.97 -14.55 1.58
CA ALA A 129 12.48 -15.24 0.40
C ALA A 129 11.40 -16.09 -0.28
N ARG A 130 10.56 -16.80 0.50
CA ARG A 130 9.40 -17.55 -0.03
C ARG A 130 8.38 -16.63 -0.68
N TRP A 131 8.10 -15.47 -0.08
CA TRP A 131 7.20 -14.48 -0.66
C TRP A 131 7.69 -14.02 -2.03
N LEU A 132 8.97 -13.62 -2.13
CA LEU A 132 9.57 -13.16 -3.38
C LEU A 132 9.60 -14.26 -4.45
N ALA A 133 9.86 -15.51 -4.07
CA ALA A 133 9.80 -16.64 -4.99
C ALA A 133 8.38 -16.87 -5.55
N ALA A 134 7.34 -16.72 -4.72
CA ALA A 134 5.94 -16.81 -5.17
C ALA A 134 5.56 -15.68 -6.13
N VAL A 135 6.01 -14.46 -5.83
CA VAL A 135 5.83 -13.29 -6.72
C VAL A 135 6.48 -13.53 -8.09
N ASP A 136 7.72 -14.03 -8.11
CA ASP A 136 8.44 -14.27 -9.35
C ASP A 136 7.80 -15.40 -10.18
N ALA A 137 7.33 -16.46 -9.52
CA ALA A 137 6.59 -17.53 -10.18
C ALA A 137 5.29 -17.02 -10.85
N GLY A 138 4.54 -16.15 -10.16
CA GLY A 138 3.31 -15.55 -10.70
C GLY A 138 3.53 -14.56 -11.85
N ARG A 139 4.70 -13.92 -11.91
CA ARG A 139 5.04 -12.91 -12.94
C ARG A 139 5.00 -13.49 -14.36
N ALA A 140 5.36 -14.76 -14.53
CA ALA A 140 5.37 -15.42 -15.83
C ALA A 140 3.98 -15.52 -16.49
N GLU A 141 2.92 -15.48 -15.68
CA GLU A 141 1.56 -15.82 -16.11
C GLU A 141 0.80 -14.64 -16.73
N ARG A 142 1.36 -13.41 -16.74
CA ARG A 142 0.80 -12.19 -17.37
C ARG A 142 -0.70 -11.99 -17.11
N ARG A 143 -1.14 -12.26 -15.88
CA ARG A 143 -2.55 -12.15 -15.47
C ARG A 143 -3.06 -10.71 -15.58
N PRO A 144 -4.36 -10.48 -15.80
CA PRO A 144 -4.96 -9.14 -15.92
C PRO A 144 -5.08 -8.43 -14.56
N TRP A 145 -3.98 -8.32 -13.81
CA TRP A 145 -3.95 -7.75 -12.46
C TRP A 145 -4.45 -6.31 -12.42
N ALA A 146 -4.08 -5.48 -13.40
CA ALA A 146 -4.54 -4.10 -13.49
C ALA A 146 -6.08 -4.01 -13.63
N THR A 147 -6.70 -4.95 -14.36
CA THR A 147 -8.16 -5.03 -14.49
C THR A 147 -8.79 -5.43 -13.16
N ALA A 148 -8.28 -6.45 -12.48
CA ALA A 148 -8.81 -6.88 -11.19
C ALA A 148 -8.65 -5.79 -10.10
N MET A 149 -7.53 -5.08 -10.09
CA MET A 149 -7.31 -3.91 -9.22
C MET A 149 -8.28 -2.77 -9.54
N HIS A 150 -8.52 -2.50 -10.82
CA HIS A 150 -9.48 -1.48 -11.24
C HIS A 150 -10.90 -1.84 -10.81
N GLU A 151 -11.33 -3.08 -10.99
CA GLU A 151 -12.62 -3.58 -10.51
C GLU A 151 -12.75 -3.43 -8.99
N ALA A 152 -11.71 -3.78 -8.22
CA ALA A 152 -11.70 -3.62 -6.77
C ALA A 152 -11.80 -2.15 -6.34
N SER A 153 -11.02 -1.26 -6.97
CA SER A 153 -11.10 0.18 -6.73
C SER A 153 -12.47 0.77 -7.12
N TRP A 154 -13.07 0.30 -8.21
CA TRP A 154 -14.40 0.72 -8.62
C TRP A 154 -15.47 0.23 -7.64
N ALA A 155 -15.41 -1.03 -7.22
CA ALA A 155 -16.27 -1.60 -6.19
C ALA A 155 -16.18 -0.82 -4.88
N ALA A 156 -14.97 -0.42 -4.47
CA ALA A 156 -14.78 0.40 -3.28
C ALA A 156 -15.43 1.77 -3.42
N HIS A 157 -15.29 2.42 -4.58
CA HIS A 157 -15.91 3.70 -4.86
C HIS A 157 -17.44 3.63 -4.82
N VAL A 158 -18.04 2.71 -5.57
CA VAL A 158 -19.52 2.61 -5.67
C VAL A 158 -20.19 2.10 -4.39
N SER A 159 -19.45 1.38 -3.54
CA SER A 159 -19.94 0.92 -2.22
C SER A 159 -19.67 1.90 -1.08
N GLY A 160 -19.03 3.05 -1.36
CA GLY A 160 -18.66 4.03 -0.32
C GLY A 160 -17.51 3.59 0.59
N ARG A 161 -16.77 2.54 0.22
CA ARG A 161 -15.65 1.97 1.01
C ARG A 161 -14.26 2.51 0.60
N THR A 162 -14.18 3.60 -0.17
CA THR A 162 -12.91 4.22 -0.60
C THR A 162 -11.97 4.48 0.57
N ARG A 163 -12.46 5.09 1.67
CA ARG A 163 -11.63 5.36 2.86
C ARG A 163 -11.18 4.09 3.55
N THR A 164 -12.07 3.11 3.72
CA THR A 164 -11.73 1.79 4.30
C THR A 164 -10.61 1.12 3.52
N LEU A 165 -10.72 1.09 2.19
CA LEU A 165 -9.71 0.49 1.33
C LEU A 165 -8.39 1.28 1.35
N ALA A 166 -8.44 2.61 1.33
CA ALA A 166 -7.25 3.45 1.45
C ALA A 166 -6.52 3.23 2.78
N THR A 167 -7.26 3.20 3.90
CA THR A 167 -6.72 2.88 5.22
C THR A 167 -6.08 1.50 5.26
N ALA A 168 -6.73 0.48 4.69
CA ALA A 168 -6.17 -0.87 4.60
C ALA A 168 -4.85 -0.90 3.82
N GLN A 169 -4.74 -0.17 2.71
CA GLN A 169 -3.51 -0.06 1.93
C GLN A 169 -2.39 0.64 2.72
N LEU A 170 -2.69 1.72 3.45
CA LEU A 170 -1.70 2.40 4.29
C LEU A 170 -1.20 1.52 5.44
N LEU A 171 -2.07 0.73 6.07
CA LEU A 171 -1.68 -0.26 7.06
C LEU A 171 -0.80 -1.36 6.47
N ALA A 172 -1.07 -1.75 5.22
CA ALA A 172 -0.27 -2.70 4.48
C ALA A 172 1.12 -2.16 4.13
N VAL A 173 1.25 -0.88 3.76
CA VAL A 173 2.56 -0.22 3.58
C VAL A 173 3.38 -0.32 4.86
N ARG A 174 2.76 -0.03 6.02
CA ARG A 174 3.45 -0.15 7.32
C ARG A 174 3.89 -1.58 7.60
N ALA A 175 3.00 -2.55 7.43
CA ALA A 175 3.34 -3.97 7.61
C ALA A 175 4.44 -4.44 6.65
N PHE A 176 4.46 -3.93 5.41
CA PHE A 176 5.46 -4.24 4.39
C PHE A 176 6.85 -3.73 4.80
N VAL A 177 6.94 -2.50 5.30
CA VAL A 177 8.18 -1.92 5.82
C VAL A 177 8.63 -2.63 7.10
N ASP A 178 7.71 -2.88 8.04
CA ASP A 178 7.99 -3.60 9.29
C ASP A 178 8.50 -5.03 9.03
N ALA A 179 8.03 -5.67 7.95
CA ALA A 179 8.51 -6.98 7.52
C ALA A 179 9.96 -6.96 6.97
N GLY A 180 10.52 -5.78 6.72
CA GLY A 180 11.87 -5.59 6.16
C GLY A 180 11.93 -5.65 4.63
N PHE A 181 10.82 -5.43 3.93
CA PHE A 181 10.86 -5.20 2.48
C PHE A 181 11.31 -3.75 2.18
N ASP A 182 12.06 -3.59 1.11
CA ASP A 182 12.58 -2.30 0.64
C ASP A 182 11.95 -1.88 -0.70
N THR A 183 12.39 -0.74 -1.24
CA THR A 183 11.93 -0.24 -2.55
C THR A 183 12.28 -1.19 -3.69
N THR A 184 13.42 -1.89 -3.60
CA THR A 184 13.84 -2.92 -4.56
C THR A 184 12.80 -4.05 -4.62
N ALA A 185 12.44 -4.62 -3.47
CA ALA A 185 11.42 -5.66 -3.37
C ALA A 185 10.06 -5.18 -3.87
N ALA A 186 9.68 -3.94 -3.54
CA ALA A 186 8.45 -3.32 -4.03
C ALA A 186 8.44 -3.23 -5.57
N ALA A 187 9.51 -2.72 -6.19
CA ALA A 187 9.65 -2.58 -7.64
C ALA A 187 9.71 -3.94 -8.36
N LEU A 188 10.21 -4.98 -7.69
CA LEU A 188 10.13 -6.37 -8.15
C LEU A 188 8.73 -6.98 -7.98
N GLY A 189 7.72 -6.21 -7.55
CA GLY A 189 6.32 -6.63 -7.54
C GLY A 189 5.86 -7.25 -6.22
N ALA A 190 6.69 -7.30 -5.19
CA ALA A 190 6.25 -7.75 -3.86
C ALA A 190 5.13 -6.86 -3.31
N TRP A 191 5.19 -5.55 -3.61
CA TRP A 191 4.12 -4.62 -3.26
C TRP A 191 2.82 -4.93 -4.01
N ASN A 192 2.88 -5.18 -5.33
CA ASN A 192 1.68 -5.51 -6.11
C ASN A 192 0.98 -6.77 -5.58
N ALA A 193 1.75 -7.76 -5.11
CA ALA A 193 1.20 -8.94 -4.47
C ALA A 193 0.50 -8.61 -3.14
N VAL A 194 1.13 -7.85 -2.26
CA VAL A 194 0.53 -7.42 -0.98
C VAL A 194 -0.72 -6.56 -1.24
N ALA A 195 -0.62 -5.56 -2.10
CA ALA A 195 -1.73 -4.68 -2.45
C ALA A 195 -2.91 -5.45 -3.05
N GLY A 196 -2.62 -6.49 -3.86
CA GLY A 196 -3.60 -7.42 -4.40
C GLY A 196 -4.32 -8.21 -3.31
N CYS A 197 -3.57 -8.82 -2.37
CA CYS A 197 -4.19 -9.52 -1.23
C CYS A 197 -5.10 -8.60 -0.41
N VAL A 198 -4.65 -7.39 -0.11
CA VAL A 198 -5.44 -6.40 0.65
C VAL A 198 -6.73 -6.05 -0.10
N GLN A 199 -6.66 -5.78 -1.40
CA GLN A 199 -7.84 -5.52 -2.23
C GLN A 199 -8.79 -6.71 -2.24
N GLY A 200 -8.27 -7.93 -2.43
CA GLY A 200 -9.07 -9.15 -2.47
C GLY A 200 -9.78 -9.45 -1.14
N ILE A 201 -9.13 -9.17 -0.01
CA ILE A 201 -9.74 -9.35 1.32
C ILE A 201 -10.80 -8.27 1.58
N VAL A 202 -10.46 -6.99 1.39
CA VAL A 202 -11.35 -5.87 1.73
C VAL A 202 -12.57 -5.80 0.82
N MET A 203 -12.41 -6.18 -0.44
CA MET A 203 -13.48 -6.14 -1.46
C MET A 203 -14.01 -7.52 -1.82
N GLY A 204 -13.67 -8.56 -1.03
CA GLY A 204 -13.99 -9.96 -1.35
C GLY A 204 -15.47 -10.25 -1.52
N ASP A 205 -16.32 -9.55 -0.77
CA ASP A 205 -17.79 -9.65 -0.83
C ASP A 205 -18.39 -9.00 -2.09
N LEU A 206 -17.62 -8.18 -2.81
CA LEU A 206 -18.08 -7.41 -3.97
C LEU A 206 -17.40 -7.83 -5.28
N LEU A 207 -16.43 -8.75 -5.23
CA LEU A 207 -15.66 -9.17 -6.39
C LEU A 207 -16.04 -10.58 -6.87
N GLY A 208 -15.98 -10.78 -8.19
CA GLY A 208 -16.12 -12.10 -8.79
C GLY A 208 -14.93 -13.00 -8.47
N ALA A 209 -15.16 -14.32 -8.48
CA ALA A 209 -14.13 -15.32 -8.14
C ALA A 209 -12.88 -15.23 -9.03
N ASP A 210 -13.04 -14.85 -10.30
CA ASP A 210 -11.93 -14.69 -11.24
C ASP A 210 -11.03 -13.50 -10.85
N ALA A 211 -11.61 -12.37 -10.47
CA ALA A 211 -10.87 -11.21 -10.00
C ALA A 211 -10.10 -11.53 -8.71
N LEU A 212 -10.74 -12.23 -7.76
CA LEU A 212 -10.10 -12.69 -6.53
C LEU A 212 -8.95 -13.67 -6.82
N ALA A 213 -9.15 -14.61 -7.74
CA ALA A 213 -8.11 -15.54 -8.14
C ALA A 213 -6.89 -14.82 -8.75
N VAL A 214 -7.10 -13.71 -9.46
CA VAL A 214 -6.00 -12.86 -9.98
C VAL A 214 -5.32 -12.08 -8.85
N LEU A 215 -6.08 -11.47 -7.94
CA LEU A 215 -5.53 -10.65 -6.84
C LEU A 215 -4.69 -11.45 -5.85
N PHE A 216 -5.07 -12.70 -5.57
CA PHE A 216 -4.30 -13.58 -4.68
C PHE A 216 -3.16 -14.34 -5.37
N ALA A 217 -3.14 -14.37 -6.70
CA ALA A 217 -2.27 -15.24 -7.51
C ALA A 217 -0.77 -15.09 -7.23
N SER A 218 -0.33 -13.85 -6.95
CA SER A 218 1.10 -13.50 -6.91
C SER A 218 1.66 -13.48 -5.49
N SER A 219 0.97 -14.12 -4.54
CA SER A 219 1.31 -14.08 -3.12
C SER A 219 1.52 -15.48 -2.56
N ALA A 220 2.28 -15.58 -1.47
CA ALA A 220 2.30 -16.80 -0.67
C ALA A 220 1.04 -16.95 0.21
N TYR A 221 0.13 -15.97 0.16
CA TYR A 221 -1.10 -15.95 0.93
C TYR A 221 -2.12 -16.94 0.35
N ARG A 222 -2.75 -17.68 1.25
CA ARG A 222 -3.87 -18.57 0.94
C ARG A 222 -5.08 -18.08 1.75
N PRO A 223 -6.12 -17.54 1.12
CA PRO A 223 -7.31 -17.12 1.85
C PRO A 223 -7.95 -18.32 2.54
N THR A 224 -8.52 -18.07 3.71
CA THR A 224 -9.30 -19.08 4.42
C THR A 224 -10.56 -19.35 3.58
N PRO A 225 -10.94 -20.62 3.31
CA PRO A 225 -12.13 -20.88 2.53
C PRO A 225 -13.35 -20.29 3.26
N GLN A 226 -14.05 -19.34 2.62
CA GLN A 226 -15.34 -18.89 3.15
C GLN A 226 -16.30 -20.09 3.16
N PRO A 227 -17.06 -20.31 4.25
CA PRO A 227 -18.15 -21.27 4.22
C PRO A 227 -19.14 -20.79 3.16
N ARG A 228 -19.22 -21.52 2.05
CA ARG A 228 -20.31 -21.31 1.09
C ARG A 228 -21.59 -21.60 1.85
N ASP A 229 -22.55 -20.67 1.79
CA ASP A 229 -23.95 -20.99 2.10
C ASP A 229 -24.30 -22.25 1.31
N VAL A 230 -24.39 -23.37 2.04
CA VAL A 230 -24.98 -24.58 1.53
C VAL A 230 -26.45 -24.21 1.38
N PRO A 231 -27.04 -24.20 0.17
CA PRO A 231 -28.47 -24.03 0.08
C PRO A 231 -29.08 -25.21 0.84
N ASP A 232 -29.83 -24.90 1.89
CA ASP A 232 -30.65 -25.87 2.61
C ASP A 232 -31.62 -26.49 1.59
N LEU A 233 -31.23 -27.65 1.06
CA LEU A 233 -32.14 -28.57 0.43
C LEU A 233 -32.70 -29.45 1.54
N ARG A 234 -33.72 -28.95 2.23
CA ARG A 234 -34.88 -29.69 2.75
C ARG A 234 -35.89 -28.80 3.44
#